data_AF-A0A2N1QVI9-F1
#
_entry.id   AF-A0A2N1QVI9-F1
#
_cell.length_a   1.000
_cell.length_b   1.000
_cell.length_c   1.000
_cell.angle_alpha   90.00
_cell.angle_beta   90.00
_cell.angle_gamma   90.00
#
_symmetry.space_group_name_H-M   'P 1'
#
loop_
_entity.id
_entity.type
_entity.pdbx_description
1 polymer ?
#
loop_
_entity_poly.entity_id
_entity_poly.type
_entity_poly.pdbx_seq_one_letter_code
_entity_poly.pdbx_strand_id
1 'polypeptide(L)'
;MAARKRMRALGKVLLVLLVVSLVRALLFQTFSVETTSMQPTLVAGDRIVSFPLPVGAVTIFGKLPGITAIERGELLIVRPDPFPTESPWFLAWDSLARFFTLQYYSPMEFRYGDDAVTSAVYRVIGLPGDTVRRKAALYEIRPAGASAFSSEFAL
;
A
#
# COMPACT_ATOMS: atom_id res chain seq x y z
N MET A 1 41.54 -22.78 -12.73
CA MET A 1 40.71 -23.00 -11.51
C MET A 1 40.06 -21.72 -10.93
N ALA A 2 40.63 -20.52 -11.13
CA ALA A 2 40.08 -19.28 -10.56
C ALA A 2 38.67 -18.88 -11.08
N ALA A 3 38.38 -19.12 -12.36
CA ALA A 3 37.07 -18.78 -12.96
C ALA A 3 35.89 -19.55 -12.33
N ARG A 4 36.04 -20.86 -12.08
CA ARG A 4 35.01 -21.68 -11.38
C ARG A 4 34.80 -21.23 -9.93
N LYS A 5 35.86 -20.78 -9.23
CA LYS A 5 35.77 -20.28 -7.85
C LYS A 5 35.05 -18.92 -7.81
N ARG A 6 35.33 -18.02 -8.78
CA ARG A 6 34.64 -16.74 -8.94
C ARG A 6 33.17 -16.90 -9.32
N MET A 7 32.83 -17.80 -10.25
CA MET A 7 31.43 -18.12 -10.59
C MET A 7 30.64 -18.68 -9.40
N ARG A 8 31.25 -19.54 -8.58
CA ARG A 8 30.61 -20.06 -7.36
C ARG A 8 30.41 -18.98 -6.31
N ALA A 9 31.36 -18.06 -6.15
CA ALA A 9 31.21 -16.91 -5.27
C ALA A 9 30.11 -15.96 -5.77
N LEU A 10 30.08 -15.67 -7.08
CA LEU A 10 29.05 -14.84 -7.70
C LEU A 10 27.66 -15.46 -7.53
N GLY A 11 27.52 -16.78 -7.72
CA GLY A 11 26.27 -17.50 -7.50
C GLY A 11 25.78 -17.40 -6.05
N LYS A 12 26.68 -17.48 -5.06
CA LYS A 12 26.33 -17.27 -3.64
C LYS A 12 25.87 -15.84 -3.36
N VAL A 13 26.56 -14.85 -3.91
CA VAL A 13 26.16 -13.43 -3.78
C VAL A 13 24.80 -13.20 -4.41
N LEU A 14 24.57 -13.73 -5.63
CA LEU A 14 23.28 -13.62 -6.31
C LEU A 14 22.16 -14.30 -5.51
N LEU A 15 22.42 -15.47 -4.93
CA LEU A 15 21.47 -16.18 -4.08
C LEU A 15 21.11 -15.36 -2.84
N VAL A 16 22.10 -14.78 -2.15
CA VAL A 16 21.86 -13.92 -0.98
C VAL A 16 21.06 -12.69 -1.38
N LEU A 17 21.42 -12.02 -2.48
CA LEU A 17 20.66 -10.86 -2.97
C LEU A 17 19.22 -11.23 -3.33
N LEU A 18 18.99 -12.39 -3.95
CA LEU A 18 17.66 -12.88 -4.28
C LEU A 18 16.84 -13.15 -3.02
N VAL A 19 17.42 -13.82 -2.02
CA VAL A 19 16.74 -14.09 -0.74
C VAL A 19 16.42 -12.79 0.00
N VAL A 20 17.37 -11.85 0.08
CA VAL A 20 17.16 -10.54 0.72
C VAL A 20 16.06 -9.75 -0.01
N SER A 21 16.06 -9.76 -1.34
CA SER A 21 15.03 -9.12 -2.15
C SER A 21 13.66 -9.71 -1.87
N LEU A 22 13.56 -11.04 -1.81
CA LEU A 22 12.31 -11.75 -1.55
C LEU A 22 11.77 -11.47 -0.13
N VAL A 23 12.65 -11.49 0.87
CA VAL A 23 12.31 -11.13 2.26
C VAL A 23 11.82 -9.70 2.35
N ARG A 24 12.49 -8.74 1.69
CA ARG A 24 12.06 -7.34 1.68
C ARG A 24 10.73 -7.16 0.93
N ALA A 25 10.53 -7.87 -0.17
CA ALA A 25 9.29 -7.77 -0.94
C ALA A 25 8.08 -8.34 -0.20
N LEU A 26 8.26 -9.44 0.56
CA LEU A 26 7.17 -10.21 1.15
C LEU A 26 6.97 -9.97 2.65
N LEU A 27 8.04 -9.73 3.41
CA LEU A 27 7.97 -9.67 4.88
C LEU A 27 8.08 -8.25 5.42
N PHE A 28 8.96 -7.41 4.88
CA PHE A 28 9.26 -6.10 5.48
C PHE A 28 9.27 -4.97 4.46
N GLN A 29 8.24 -4.11 4.51
CA GLN A 29 8.21 -2.86 3.78
C GLN A 29 8.24 -1.69 4.78
N THR A 30 9.20 -0.79 4.61
CA THR A 30 9.23 0.47 5.37
C THR A 30 8.48 1.53 4.56
N PHE A 31 7.57 2.22 5.21
CA PHE A 31 6.77 3.28 4.63
C PHE A 31 6.88 4.56 5.47
N SER A 32 6.96 5.72 4.80
CA SER A 32 6.98 7.03 5.45
C SER A 32 5.59 7.64 5.34
N VAL A 33 4.99 8.03 6.45
CA VAL A 33 3.69 8.69 6.46
C VAL A 33 3.88 10.14 6.05
N GLU A 34 3.35 10.54 4.91
CA GLU A 34 3.46 11.90 4.39
C GLU A 34 2.19 12.73 4.66
N THR A 35 1.08 12.08 5.01
CA THR A 35 -0.24 12.70 5.19
C THR A 35 -0.57 13.00 6.66
N THR A 36 -1.50 13.93 6.88
CA THR A 36 -2.03 14.28 8.22
C THR A 36 -3.35 13.56 8.55
N SER A 37 -3.87 12.74 7.64
CA SER A 37 -5.19 12.08 7.73
C SER A 37 -5.34 11.12 8.91
N MET A 38 -4.22 10.62 9.44
CA MET A 38 -4.18 9.66 10.54
C MET A 38 -3.85 10.28 11.91
N GLN A 39 -3.84 11.61 12.01
CA GLN A 39 -3.67 12.28 13.30
C GLN A 39 -4.86 11.99 14.24
N PRO A 40 -4.62 11.75 15.55
CA PRO A 40 -3.34 11.86 16.26
C PRO A 40 -2.52 10.55 16.31
N THR A 41 -3.00 9.46 15.71
CA THR A 41 -2.36 8.13 15.84
C THR A 41 -1.01 8.07 15.11
N LEU A 42 -0.95 8.66 13.92
CA LEU A 42 0.27 8.77 13.12
C LEU A 42 0.47 10.23 12.72
N VAL A 43 1.70 10.71 12.84
CA VAL A 43 2.09 12.08 12.47
C VAL A 43 2.89 12.03 11.17
N ALA A 44 2.77 13.09 10.36
CA ALA A 44 3.56 13.22 9.15
C ALA A 44 5.07 13.17 9.49
N GLY A 45 5.81 12.33 8.78
CA GLY A 45 7.22 12.01 9.03
C GLY A 45 7.44 10.69 9.77
N ASP A 46 6.40 10.08 10.34
CA ASP A 46 6.52 8.78 11.00
C ASP A 46 6.89 7.68 10.01
N ARG A 47 7.78 6.78 10.44
CA ARG A 47 8.18 5.61 9.65
C ARG A 47 7.56 4.37 10.25
N ILE A 48 6.73 3.70 9.45
CA ILE A 48 6.07 2.46 9.83
C ILE A 48 6.68 1.28 9.08
N VAL A 49 6.62 0.11 9.71
CA VAL A 49 6.97 -1.16 9.07
C VAL A 49 5.67 -1.91 8.81
N SER A 50 5.43 -2.24 7.55
CA SER A 50 4.27 -3.01 7.12
C SER A 50 4.67 -4.42 6.69
N PHE A 51 3.73 -5.33 6.90
CA PHE A 51 3.82 -6.72 6.51
C PHE A 51 2.86 -6.94 5.34
N PRO A 52 3.33 -7.02 4.09
CA PRO A 52 2.44 -7.13 2.94
C PRO A 52 1.90 -8.56 2.73
N LEU A 53 2.51 -9.58 3.33
CA LEU A 53 2.11 -10.99 3.17
C LEU A 53 0.65 -11.28 3.58
N PRO A 54 0.15 -10.85 4.76
CA PRO A 54 -1.20 -11.20 5.23
C PRO A 54 -2.31 -10.74 4.29
N VAL A 55 -2.18 -9.52 3.75
CA VAL A 55 -3.18 -8.85 2.89
C VAL A 55 -3.04 -9.22 1.41
N GLY A 56 -1.88 -9.76 1.02
CA GLY A 56 -1.55 -10.11 -0.36
C GLY A 56 -0.53 -9.15 -0.95
N ALA A 57 0.74 -9.57 -0.91
CA ALA A 57 1.85 -8.75 -1.38
C ALA A 57 1.76 -8.52 -2.90
N VAL A 58 2.00 -7.28 -3.32
CA VAL A 58 2.10 -6.92 -4.74
C VAL A 58 3.51 -7.26 -5.22
N THR A 59 3.60 -8.26 -6.09
CA THR A 59 4.85 -8.70 -6.72
C THR A 59 4.89 -8.29 -8.19
N ILE A 60 6.00 -8.54 -8.87
CA ILE A 60 6.12 -8.34 -10.32
C ILE A 60 5.12 -9.17 -11.14
N PHE A 61 4.55 -10.23 -10.58
CA PHE A 61 3.58 -11.10 -11.24
C PHE A 61 2.12 -10.74 -10.89
N GLY A 62 1.91 -9.67 -10.13
CA GLY A 62 0.60 -9.24 -9.65
C GLY A 62 0.44 -9.39 -8.13
N LYS A 63 -0.80 -9.20 -7.66
CA LYS A 63 -1.18 -9.29 -6.25
C LYS A 63 -1.36 -10.75 -5.86
N LEU A 64 -0.61 -11.19 -4.85
CA LEU A 64 -0.79 -12.53 -4.27
C LEU A 64 -2.11 -12.59 -3.50
N PRO A 65 -2.78 -13.76 -3.44
CA PRO A 65 -3.94 -13.92 -2.57
C PRO A 65 -3.54 -13.67 -1.12
N GLY A 66 -4.35 -12.89 -0.41
CA GLY A 66 -4.19 -12.70 1.02
C GLY A 66 -4.39 -14.02 1.76
N ILE A 67 -3.54 -14.27 2.76
CA ILE A 67 -3.60 -15.47 3.62
C ILE A 67 -4.46 -15.23 4.86
N THR A 68 -4.70 -13.98 5.23
CA THR A 68 -5.40 -13.59 6.45
C THR A 68 -6.54 -12.63 6.10
N ALA A 69 -7.67 -12.79 6.79
CA ALA A 69 -8.78 -11.85 6.69
C ALA A 69 -8.43 -10.55 7.42
N ILE A 70 -8.77 -9.43 6.80
CA ILE A 70 -8.58 -8.10 7.40
C ILE A 70 -9.59 -7.92 8.52
N GLU A 71 -9.13 -7.39 9.66
CA GLU A 71 -9.99 -7.10 10.80
C GLU A 71 -10.39 -5.62 10.85
N ARG A 72 -11.53 -5.33 11.49
CA ARG A 72 -11.95 -3.94 11.73
C ARG A 72 -10.97 -3.27 12.69
N GLY A 73 -10.65 -2.01 12.43
CA GLY A 73 -9.68 -1.24 13.18
C GLY A 73 -8.23 -1.44 12.74
N GLU A 74 -7.93 -2.38 11.84
CA GLU A 74 -6.58 -2.58 11.29
C GLU A 74 -6.16 -1.37 10.43
N LEU A 75 -4.85 -1.09 10.41
CA LEU A 75 -4.26 -0.03 9.60
C LEU A 75 -3.71 -0.61 8.30
N LEU A 76 -4.14 -0.04 7.17
CA LEU A 76 -3.74 -0.48 5.84
C LEU A 76 -3.06 0.65 5.07
N ILE A 77 -2.04 0.29 4.31
CA ILE A 77 -1.45 1.17 3.29
C ILE A 77 -2.24 0.96 2.01
N VAL A 78 -2.97 2.00 1.60
CA VAL A 78 -3.72 2.01 0.36
C VAL A 78 -2.89 2.77 -0.67
N ARG A 79 -2.65 2.12 -1.80
CA ARG A 79 -2.08 2.77 -2.97
C ARG A 79 -3.24 3.29 -3.81
N PRO A 80 -3.20 4.54 -4.27
CA PRO A 80 -4.18 5.02 -5.23
C PRO A 80 -4.05 4.16 -6.48
N ASP A 81 -5.15 3.53 -6.90
CA ASP A 81 -5.20 2.90 -8.20
C ASP A 81 -5.13 4.01 -9.26
N PRO A 82 -4.33 3.84 -10.35
CA PRO A 82 -4.35 4.79 -11.44
C PRO A 82 -5.79 4.94 -11.93
N PHE A 83 -6.29 6.17 -12.01
CA PHE A 83 -7.67 6.41 -12.42
C PHE A 83 -7.94 5.65 -13.74
N PRO A 84 -8.96 4.77 -13.78
CA PRO A 84 -9.19 3.86 -14.91
C PRO A 84 -9.56 4.58 -16.21
N THR A 85 -9.74 5.90 -16.14
CA THR A 85 -10.10 6.78 -17.25
C THR A 85 -8.90 7.25 -18.08
N GLU A 86 -7.66 7.03 -17.64
CA GLU A 86 -6.48 7.54 -18.35
C GLU A 86 -5.90 6.55 -19.36
N SER A 87 -5.51 7.07 -20.52
CA SER A 87 -4.93 6.30 -21.62
C SER A 87 -3.58 5.68 -21.21
N PRO A 88 -3.23 4.46 -21.65
CA PRO A 88 -1.91 3.86 -21.42
C PRO A 88 -0.74 4.76 -21.86
N TRP A 89 -0.97 5.60 -22.88
CA TRP A 89 0.00 6.59 -23.34
C TRP A 89 0.24 7.72 -22.32
N PHE A 90 -0.80 8.11 -21.59
CA PHE A 90 -0.68 9.11 -20.52
C PHE A 90 0.14 8.56 -19.35
N LEU A 91 -0.05 7.29 -18.98
CA LEU A 91 0.75 6.61 -17.96
C LEU A 91 2.24 6.51 -18.36
N ALA A 92 2.51 6.23 -19.63
CA ALA A 92 3.86 6.23 -20.16
C ALA A 92 4.49 7.63 -20.14
N TRP A 93 3.71 8.66 -20.47
CA TRP A 93 4.15 10.06 -20.38
C TRP A 93 4.45 10.50 -18.95
N ASP A 94 3.59 10.16 -17.98
CA ASP A 94 3.83 10.43 -16.57
C ASP A 94 5.14 9.78 -16.09
N SER A 95 5.37 8.52 -16.48
CA SER A 95 6.61 7.80 -16.15
C SER A 95 7.85 8.48 -16.76
N LEU A 96 7.75 8.94 -18.01
CA LEU A 96 8.84 9.63 -18.71
C LEU A 96 9.14 10.99 -18.06
N ALA A 97 8.10 11.76 -17.76
CA ALA A 97 8.22 13.06 -17.10
C ALA A 97 8.84 12.92 -15.71
N ARG A 98 8.37 11.96 -14.90
CA ARG A 98 8.98 11.65 -13.60
C ARG A 98 10.44 11.23 -13.72
N PHE A 99 10.78 10.41 -14.71
CA PHE A 99 12.16 9.99 -14.92
C PHE A 99 13.08 11.17 -15.24
N PHE A 100 12.71 12.02 -16.21
CA PHE A 100 13.55 13.16 -16.61
C PHE A 100 13.58 14.29 -15.58
N THR A 101 12.54 14.42 -14.75
CA THR A 101 12.48 15.42 -13.68
C THR A 101 12.96 14.87 -12.34
N LEU A 102 13.56 13.67 -12.30
CA LEU A 102 14.06 13.04 -11.08
C LEU A 102 12.99 12.93 -9.98
N GLN A 103 11.76 12.56 -10.36
CA GLN A 103 10.56 12.48 -9.51
C GLN A 103 10.07 13.84 -8.97
N TYR A 104 10.61 14.97 -9.43
CA TYR A 104 10.17 16.30 -8.98
C TYR A 104 8.82 16.72 -9.57
N TYR A 105 8.47 16.22 -10.75
CA TYR A 105 7.23 16.58 -11.43
C TYR A 105 6.49 15.35 -11.94
N SER A 106 5.20 15.28 -11.62
CA SER A 106 4.27 14.29 -12.12
C SER A 106 3.09 14.96 -12.83
N PRO A 107 2.94 14.74 -14.15
CA PRO A 107 1.72 15.13 -14.87
C PRO A 107 0.43 14.58 -14.25
N MET A 108 0.48 13.40 -13.64
CA MET A 108 -0.65 12.80 -12.92
C MET A 108 -1.02 13.63 -11.68
N GLU A 109 -0.03 13.96 -10.84
CA GLU A 109 -0.22 14.78 -9.64
C GLU A 109 -0.78 16.17 -9.99
N PHE A 110 -0.26 16.79 -11.06
CA PHE A 110 -0.74 18.09 -11.51
C PHE A 110 -2.23 18.08 -11.91
N ARG A 111 -2.70 16.96 -12.49
CA ARG A 111 -4.07 16.85 -13.00
C ARG A 111 -5.08 16.40 -11.95
N TYR A 112 -4.67 15.50 -11.05
CA TYR A 112 -5.55 14.80 -10.12
C TYR A 112 -5.28 15.10 -8.65
N GLY A 113 -4.23 15.86 -8.35
CA GLY A 113 -3.77 16.14 -7.00
C GLY A 113 -2.85 15.05 -6.46
N ASP A 114 -2.29 15.33 -5.29
CA ASP A 114 -1.33 14.46 -4.58
C ASP A 114 -1.93 13.09 -4.18
N ASP A 115 -3.22 13.08 -3.81
CA ASP A 115 -3.96 11.87 -3.43
C ASP A 115 -3.99 10.79 -4.53
N ALA A 116 -3.78 11.19 -5.80
CA ALA A 116 -3.75 10.28 -6.95
C ALA A 116 -2.45 9.50 -7.08
N VAL A 117 -1.41 9.95 -6.40
CA VAL A 117 -0.03 9.46 -6.57
C VAL A 117 0.52 8.91 -5.27
N THR A 118 0.17 9.56 -4.16
CA THR A 118 0.75 9.30 -2.86
C THR A 118 -0.01 8.19 -2.16
N SER A 119 0.73 7.16 -1.72
CA SER A 119 0.16 6.11 -0.90
C SER A 119 -0.18 6.67 0.48
N ALA A 120 -1.30 6.27 1.05
CA ALA A 120 -1.73 6.78 2.35
C ALA A 120 -2.15 5.64 3.28
N VAL A 121 -2.01 5.89 4.58
CA VAL A 121 -2.42 4.96 5.62
C VAL A 121 -3.87 5.26 5.99
N TYR A 122 -4.70 4.23 6.05
CA TYR A 122 -6.09 4.31 6.44
C TYR A 122 -6.43 3.27 7.49
N ARG A 123 -7.47 3.54 8.29
CA ARG A 123 -8.04 2.56 9.22
C ARG A 123 -9.25 1.88 8.60
N VAL A 124 -9.36 0.57 8.77
CA VAL A 124 -10.49 -0.22 8.29
C VAL A 124 -11.70 0.01 9.20
N ILE A 125 -12.74 0.64 8.67
CA ILE A 125 -13.98 0.92 9.41
C ILE A 125 -15.06 -0.13 9.11
N GLY A 126 -15.11 -0.68 7.89
CA GLY A 126 -16.11 -1.67 7.49
C GLY A 126 -15.52 -2.76 6.61
N LEU A 127 -16.10 -3.95 6.71
CA LEU A 127 -15.75 -5.11 5.89
C LEU A 127 -16.82 -5.35 4.82
N PRO A 128 -16.53 -6.14 3.77
CA PRO A 128 -17.53 -6.47 2.75
C PRO A 128 -18.81 -7.04 3.36
N GLY A 129 -19.95 -6.43 3.04
CA GLY A 129 -21.25 -6.77 3.61
C GLY A 129 -21.70 -5.90 4.78
N ASP A 130 -20.81 -5.09 5.36
CA ASP A 130 -21.18 -4.12 6.40
C ASP A 130 -21.90 -2.92 5.77
N THR A 131 -22.91 -2.39 6.47
CA THR A 131 -23.53 -1.11 6.12
C THR A 131 -22.93 -0.01 6.99
N VAL A 132 -22.19 0.90 6.37
CA VAL A 132 -21.61 2.06 7.05
C VAL A 132 -22.54 3.27 6.85
N ARG A 133 -22.91 3.92 7.95
CA ARG A 133 -23.69 5.15 7.96
C ARG A 133 -22.89 6.24 8.66
N ARG A 134 -22.72 7.37 7.99
CA ARG A 134 -22.17 8.58 8.60
C ARG A 134 -23.30 9.43 9.18
N LYS A 135 -23.24 9.73 10.48
CA LYS A 135 -24.07 10.75 11.13
C LYS A 135 -23.18 11.85 11.67
N ALA A 136 -23.18 12.99 10.98
CA ALA A 136 -22.29 14.11 11.25
C ALA A 136 -20.80 13.69 11.26
N ALA A 137 -20.18 13.61 12.43
CA ALA A 137 -18.78 13.23 12.63
C ALA A 137 -18.59 11.77 13.11
N LEU A 138 -19.68 11.03 13.32
CA LEU A 138 -19.63 9.65 13.81
C LEU A 138 -19.97 8.65 12.69
N TYR A 139 -19.28 7.52 12.71
CA TYR A 139 -19.56 6.38 11.85
C TYR A 139 -20.30 5.31 12.64
N GLU A 140 -21.48 4.94 12.16
CA GLU A 140 -22.29 3.84 12.65
C GLU A 140 -22.13 2.65 11.69
N ILE A 141 -21.83 1.48 12.23
CA ILE A 141 -21.60 0.27 11.45
C ILE A 141 -22.69 -0.74 11.79
N ARG A 142 -23.27 -1.35 10.77
CA ARG A 142 -24.14 -2.52 10.90
C ARG A 142 -23.45 -3.71 10.25
N PRO A 143 -22.94 -4.67 11.04
CA PRO A 143 -22.33 -5.87 10.51
C PRO A 143 -23.26 -6.67 9.59
N ALA A 144 -22.68 -7.42 8.66
CA ALA A 144 -23.44 -8.36 7.84
C ALA A 144 -24.29 -9.32 8.70
N GLY A 145 -25.62 -9.23 8.58
CA GLY A 145 -26.58 -10.05 9.35
C GLY A 145 -27.04 -9.47 10.69
N ALA A 146 -26.49 -8.34 11.13
CA ALA A 146 -26.96 -7.64 12.34
C ALA A 146 -28.16 -6.73 12.03
N SER A 147 -29.12 -6.66 12.95
CA SER A 147 -30.31 -5.80 12.82
C SER A 147 -30.06 -4.36 13.32
N ALA A 148 -29.10 -4.17 14.22
CA ALA A 148 -28.81 -2.88 14.86
C ALA A 148 -27.48 -2.27 14.39
N PHE A 149 -27.43 -0.93 14.39
CA PHE A 149 -26.19 -0.18 14.18
C PHE A 149 -25.46 -0.05 15.52
N SER A 150 -24.19 -0.40 15.54
CA SER A 150 -23.29 -0.17 16.67
C SER A 150 -22.33 0.99 16.35
N SER A 151 -22.05 1.80 17.36
CA SER A 151 -20.99 2.82 17.31
C SER A 151 -19.62 2.13 17.20
N GLU A 152 -18.72 2.71 16.40
CA GLU A 152 -17.32 2.26 16.26
C GLU A 152 -16.60 2.11 17.61
N PHE A 153 -16.96 2.90 18.62
CA PHE A 153 -16.34 2.86 19.95
C PHE A 153 -16.89 1.77 20.88
N ALA A 154 -17.97 1.09 20.49
CA ALA A 154 -18.67 0.12 21.33
C ALA A 154 -18.41 -1.34 20.93
N LEU A 155 -17.53 -1.58 19.96
CA LEU A 155 -17.13 -2.89 19.45
C LEU A 155 -15.75 -3.30 19.97
#